data_AF-A0A0J7IXA8-F1
#
_entry.id   AF-A0A0J7IXA8-F1
#
_cell.length_a   1.000
_cell.length_b   1.000
_cell.length_c   1.000
_cell.angle_alpha   90.00
_cell.angle_beta   90.00
_cell.angle_gamma   90.00
#
_symmetry.space_group_name_H-M   'P 1'
#
loop_
_entity.id
_entity.type
_entity.pdbx_description
1 polymer ?
#
loop_
_entity_poly.entity_id
_entity_poly.type
_entity_poly.pdbx_seq_one_letter_code
_entity_poly.pdbx_strand_id
1 'polypeptide(L)'
;MKLKITLFIAAFFFSSISFAQKKFEGTFSNGYKGSKLSFILSADGKEIKDFTFQGYWRCGGSTEMITLGPEKKFPVTNNKINGIIVEPENGGASAIRFQLEGLINGKKASGIYRMSITGLSCDTYELKWTAAAK
;
A
#
# COMPACT_ATOMS: atom_id res chain seq x y z
N MET A 1 51.32 31.64 -22.24
CA MET A 1 50.67 30.30 -22.26
C MET A 1 49.18 30.51 -21.94
N LYS A 2 48.28 30.45 -22.94
CA LYS A 2 46.84 30.74 -22.77
C LYS A 2 46.06 29.42 -22.75
N LEU A 3 45.49 29.08 -21.62
CA LEU A 3 44.68 27.86 -21.42
C LEU A 3 43.24 28.14 -21.91
N LYS A 4 42.80 27.43 -22.96
CA LYS A 4 41.42 27.49 -23.45
C LYS A 4 40.62 26.37 -22.77
N ILE A 5 39.70 26.74 -21.89
CA ILE A 5 38.75 25.82 -21.26
C ILE A 5 37.48 25.84 -22.12
N THR A 6 37.27 24.76 -22.88
CA THR A 6 36.05 24.59 -23.69
C THR A 6 34.98 23.95 -22.81
N LEU A 7 33.97 24.75 -22.44
CA LEU A 7 32.80 24.30 -21.68
C LEU A 7 31.86 23.52 -22.63
N PHE A 8 31.76 22.19 -22.45
CA PHE A 8 30.72 21.38 -23.10
C PHE A 8 29.48 21.35 -22.19
N ILE A 9 28.48 22.16 -22.50
CA ILE A 9 27.16 22.10 -21.85
C ILE A 9 26.36 21.00 -22.55
N ALA A 10 26.32 19.81 -21.96
CA ALA A 10 25.44 18.73 -22.40
C ALA A 10 24.00 19.03 -21.94
N ALA A 11 23.15 19.47 -22.88
CA ALA A 11 21.72 19.63 -22.66
C ALA A 11 21.07 18.24 -22.54
N PHE A 12 20.96 17.72 -21.31
CA PHE A 12 20.13 16.55 -21.02
C PHE A 12 18.66 16.94 -21.15
N PHE A 13 18.06 16.59 -22.28
CA PHE A 13 16.60 16.54 -22.42
C PHE A 13 16.07 15.45 -21.47
N PHE A 14 15.68 15.85 -20.25
CA PHE A 14 14.87 15.01 -19.38
C PHE A 14 13.50 14.87 -20.03
N SER A 15 13.30 13.78 -20.77
CA SER A 15 11.97 13.34 -21.17
C SER A 15 11.20 13.04 -19.89
N SER A 16 10.31 13.96 -19.51
CA SER A 16 9.40 13.78 -18.39
C SER A 16 8.36 12.74 -18.80
N ILE A 17 8.68 11.46 -18.57
CA ILE A 17 7.69 10.39 -18.62
C ILE A 17 6.66 10.72 -17.55
N SER A 18 5.48 11.16 -17.98
CA SER A 18 4.32 11.34 -17.10
C SER A 18 3.88 9.95 -16.66
N PHE A 19 4.32 9.53 -15.49
CA PHE A 19 3.83 8.30 -14.90
C PHE A 19 2.43 8.58 -14.35
N ALA A 20 1.40 8.03 -14.98
CA ALA A 20 0.04 8.16 -14.47
C ALA A 20 -0.11 7.37 -13.16
N GLN A 21 -0.91 7.90 -12.23
CA GLN A 21 -1.35 7.15 -11.05
C GLN A 21 -2.11 5.90 -11.51
N LYS A 22 -1.92 4.77 -10.81
CA LYS A 22 -2.59 3.51 -11.12
C LYS A 22 -3.48 3.10 -9.98
N LYS A 23 -4.76 2.85 -10.26
CA LYS A 23 -5.71 2.29 -9.30
C LYS A 23 -5.66 0.77 -9.38
N PHE A 24 -5.42 0.13 -8.25
CA PHE A 24 -5.46 -1.32 -8.11
C PHE A 24 -6.71 -1.74 -7.36
N GLU A 25 -7.30 -2.85 -7.79
CA GLU A 25 -8.37 -3.54 -7.07
C GLU A 25 -8.03 -5.03 -6.96
N GLY A 26 -8.31 -5.60 -5.80
CA GLY A 26 -7.88 -6.94 -5.46
C GLY A 26 -8.86 -7.73 -4.61
N THR A 27 -8.54 -9.02 -4.50
CA THR A 27 -9.30 -10.01 -3.73
C THR A 27 -8.35 -10.81 -2.84
N PHE A 28 -8.93 -11.52 -1.88
CA PHE A 28 -8.20 -12.39 -0.95
C PHE A 28 -8.43 -13.86 -1.27
N SER A 29 -7.38 -14.70 -1.11
CA SER A 29 -7.45 -16.14 -1.40
C SER A 29 -7.76 -17.01 -0.17
N ASN A 30 -7.48 -16.52 1.03
CA ASN A 30 -7.66 -17.24 2.30
C ASN A 30 -8.58 -16.51 3.30
N GLY A 31 -9.27 -15.45 2.87
CA GLY A 31 -10.23 -14.71 3.67
C GLY A 31 -11.68 -15.10 3.38
N TYR A 32 -12.61 -14.38 4.01
CA TYR A 32 -14.03 -14.51 3.72
C TYR A 32 -14.33 -14.13 2.27
N LYS A 33 -15.13 -14.96 1.58
CA LYS A 33 -15.54 -14.75 0.19
C LYS A 33 -16.20 -13.37 0.04
N GLY A 34 -15.82 -12.64 -1.00
CA GLY A 34 -16.34 -11.30 -1.30
C GLY A 34 -15.55 -10.16 -0.69
N SER A 35 -14.57 -10.44 0.18
CA SER A 35 -13.64 -9.42 0.69
C SER A 35 -12.75 -8.89 -0.45
N LYS A 36 -12.50 -7.58 -0.44
CA LYS A 36 -11.75 -6.85 -1.46
C LYS A 36 -10.78 -5.88 -0.83
N LEU A 37 -9.78 -5.48 -1.61
CA LEU A 37 -8.97 -4.32 -1.32
C LEU A 37 -8.87 -3.42 -2.55
N SER A 38 -8.52 -2.16 -2.32
CA SER A 38 -8.15 -1.23 -3.37
C SER A 38 -7.11 -0.25 -2.89
N PHE A 39 -6.31 0.29 -3.80
CA PHE A 39 -5.33 1.32 -3.49
C PHE A 39 -4.88 2.07 -4.75
N ILE A 40 -4.24 3.22 -4.56
CA ILE A 40 -3.65 4.01 -5.65
C ILE A 40 -2.12 4.02 -5.50
N LEU A 41 -1.42 3.55 -6.53
CA LEU A 41 0.02 3.74 -6.68
C LEU A 41 0.28 5.15 -7.22
N SER A 42 1.13 5.90 -6.53
CA SER A 42 1.56 7.24 -6.95
C SER A 42 2.20 7.20 -8.33
N ALA A 43 2.18 8.35 -9.02
CA ALA A 43 2.81 8.54 -10.31
C ALA A 43 4.27 8.06 -10.31
N ASP A 44 5.06 8.55 -9.36
CA ASP A 44 6.47 8.19 -9.22
C ASP A 44 6.72 6.74 -8.73
N GLY A 45 5.66 5.98 -8.42
CA GLY A 45 5.73 4.60 -7.97
C GLY A 45 6.30 4.43 -6.56
N LYS A 46 6.44 5.50 -5.78
CA LYS A 46 7.09 5.50 -4.45
C LYS A 46 6.12 5.32 -3.29
N GLU A 47 4.82 5.50 -3.49
CA GLU A 47 3.85 5.45 -2.41
C GLU A 47 2.55 4.78 -2.84
N ILE A 48 1.93 4.08 -1.90
CA ILE A 48 0.54 3.67 -1.97
C ILE A 48 -0.29 4.56 -1.06
N LYS A 49 -1.35 5.14 -1.61
CA LYS A 49 -2.35 5.93 -0.89
C LYS A 49 -3.75 5.35 -1.08
N ASP A 50 -4.69 5.86 -0.30
CA ASP A 50 -6.11 5.51 -0.38
C ASP A 50 -6.33 3.98 -0.29
N PHE A 51 -5.50 3.31 0.52
CA PHE A 51 -5.65 1.88 0.75
C PHE A 51 -6.97 1.65 1.47
N THR A 52 -7.81 0.78 0.92
CA THR A 52 -9.10 0.42 1.51
C THR A 52 -9.20 -1.09 1.55
N PHE A 53 -9.49 -1.64 2.72
CA PHE A 53 -9.96 -2.99 2.92
C PHE A 53 -11.48 -2.97 3.10
N GLN A 54 -12.19 -3.76 2.32
CA GLN A 54 -13.60 -4.07 2.53
C GLN A 54 -13.71 -5.57 2.77
N GLY A 55 -14.05 -5.98 3.98
CA GLY A 55 -14.11 -7.40 4.30
C GLY A 55 -14.49 -7.65 5.74
N TYR A 56 -14.32 -8.90 6.15
CA TYR A 56 -14.67 -9.34 7.49
C TYR A 56 -13.45 -9.38 8.40
N TRP A 57 -13.66 -9.03 9.66
CA TRP A 57 -12.70 -9.23 10.74
C TRP A 57 -13.38 -9.85 11.97
N ARG A 58 -12.57 -10.47 12.84
CA ARG A 58 -13.04 -10.94 14.14
C ARG A 58 -12.75 -9.85 15.16
N CYS A 59 -13.71 -9.53 16.05
CA CYS A 59 -13.54 -8.49 17.06
C CYS A 59 -14.36 -8.86 18.30
N GLY A 60 -13.74 -8.97 19.48
CA GLY A 60 -14.48 -9.32 20.71
C GLY A 60 -15.34 -10.61 20.65
N GLY A 61 -14.98 -11.57 19.79
CA GLY A 61 -15.74 -12.82 19.58
C GLY A 61 -16.80 -12.76 18.47
N SER A 62 -17.13 -11.58 17.95
CA SER A 62 -18.03 -11.42 16.78
C SER A 62 -17.26 -11.49 15.46
N THR A 63 -17.98 -11.63 14.35
CA THR A 63 -17.45 -11.39 13.00
C THR A 63 -18.24 -10.27 12.36
N GLU A 64 -17.55 -9.24 11.89
CA GLU A 64 -18.18 -8.03 11.38
C GLU A 64 -17.64 -7.69 10.00
N MET A 65 -18.51 -7.21 9.10
CA MET A 65 -18.08 -6.64 7.83
C MET A 65 -17.77 -5.16 8.03
N ILE A 66 -16.63 -4.71 7.51
CA ILE A 66 -16.16 -3.33 7.63
C ILE A 66 -15.58 -2.84 6.30
N THR A 67 -15.48 -1.52 6.17
CA THR A 67 -14.71 -0.85 5.12
C THR A 67 -13.80 0.15 5.80
N LEU A 68 -12.49 -0.09 5.77
CA LEU A 68 -11.51 0.71 6.51
C LEU A 68 -10.13 0.66 5.85
N GLY A 69 -9.31 1.67 6.09
CA GLY A 69 -7.90 1.71 5.76
C GLY A 69 -7.19 2.82 6.53
N PRO A 70 -5.85 2.87 6.47
CA PRO A 70 -5.09 3.92 7.14
C PRO A 70 -5.27 5.27 6.44
N GLU A 71 -5.22 6.35 7.21
CA GLU A 71 -5.11 7.72 6.69
C GLU A 71 -3.73 7.96 6.09
N LYS A 72 -2.70 7.31 6.65
CA LYS A 72 -1.33 7.39 6.16
C LYS A 72 -1.09 6.52 4.92
N LYS A 73 0.00 6.82 4.23
CA LYS A 73 0.45 6.13 3.02
C LYS A 73 1.48 5.06 3.34
N PHE A 74 1.52 4.02 2.52
CA PHE A 74 2.58 3.01 2.58
C PHE A 74 3.71 3.36 1.61
N PRO A 75 4.99 3.29 2.03
CA PRO A 75 6.10 3.47 1.12
C PRO A 75 6.26 2.27 0.19
N VAL A 76 6.76 2.53 -1.01
CA VAL A 76 7.14 1.54 -2.01
C VAL A 76 8.62 1.71 -2.33
N THR A 77 9.41 0.67 -2.12
CA THR A 77 10.84 0.65 -2.43
C THR A 77 11.16 -0.56 -3.29
N ASN A 78 11.80 -0.35 -4.45
CA ASN A 78 12.12 -1.43 -5.39
C ASN A 78 10.88 -2.29 -5.76
N ASN A 79 9.74 -1.63 -6.02
CA ASN A 79 8.44 -2.24 -6.28
C ASN A 79 7.89 -3.12 -5.15
N LYS A 80 8.47 -3.07 -3.95
CA LYS A 80 7.99 -3.79 -2.77
C LYS A 80 7.30 -2.83 -1.82
N ILE A 81 6.16 -3.27 -1.33
CA ILE A 81 5.42 -2.67 -0.23
C ILE A 81 5.84 -3.43 1.02
N ASN A 82 6.29 -2.72 2.04
CA ASN A 82 6.51 -3.29 3.37
C ASN A 82 6.31 -2.16 4.37
N GLY A 83 5.15 -2.15 5.02
CA GLY A 83 4.85 -1.09 5.96
C GLY A 83 3.83 -1.50 7.01
N ILE A 84 3.98 -0.85 8.16
CA ILE A 84 3.08 -0.95 9.29
C ILE A 84 2.67 0.49 9.63
N ILE A 85 1.37 0.72 9.69
CA ILE A 85 0.77 1.98 10.14
C ILE A 85 -0.01 1.66 11.40
N VAL A 86 0.17 2.46 12.45
CA VAL A 86 -0.60 2.38 13.70
C VAL A 86 -1.34 3.69 13.88
N GLU A 87 -2.65 3.60 14.09
CA GLU A 87 -3.54 4.74 14.23
C GLU A 87 -4.36 4.64 15.52
N PRO A 88 -4.29 5.63 16.44
CA PRO A 88 -3.45 6.83 16.37
C PRO A 88 -1.95 6.52 16.56
N GLU A 89 -1.07 7.43 16.14
CA GLU A 89 0.40 7.20 16.11
C GLU A 89 1.01 6.92 17.48
N ASN A 90 0.44 7.49 18.53
CA ASN A 90 0.85 7.26 19.92
C ASN A 90 0.34 5.91 20.47
N GLY A 91 -0.36 5.12 19.66
CA GLY A 91 -0.88 3.81 20.03
C GLY A 91 -2.04 3.89 21.01
N GLY A 92 -2.17 2.86 21.85
CA GLY A 92 -3.27 2.69 22.80
C GLY A 92 -3.99 1.36 22.62
N ALA A 93 -4.84 1.00 23.58
CA ALA A 93 -5.56 -0.27 23.58
C ALA A 93 -6.49 -0.44 22.37
N SER A 94 -7.02 0.67 21.85
CA SER A 94 -7.89 0.71 20.67
C SER A 94 -7.15 1.07 19.37
N ALA A 95 -5.82 1.17 19.39
CA ALA A 95 -5.07 1.56 18.20
C ALA A 95 -5.15 0.47 17.13
N ILE A 96 -5.47 0.88 15.91
CA ILE A 96 -5.58 0.01 14.75
C ILE A 96 -4.22 -0.08 14.10
N ARG A 97 -3.74 -1.32 13.95
CA ARG A 97 -2.51 -1.63 13.24
C ARG A 97 -2.84 -2.18 11.87
N PHE A 98 -2.42 -1.47 10.82
CA PHE A 98 -2.48 -1.90 9.44
C PHE A 98 -1.09 -2.37 8.99
N GLN A 99 -0.97 -3.63 8.61
CA GLN A 99 0.23 -4.18 8.01
C GLN A 99 -0.06 -4.54 6.56
N LEU A 100 0.77 -4.03 5.66
CA LEU A 100 0.69 -4.30 4.25
C LEU A 100 2.07 -4.65 3.72
N GLU A 101 2.13 -5.82 3.10
CA GLU A 101 3.29 -6.31 2.38
C GLU A 101 2.87 -6.69 0.97
N GLY A 102 3.76 -6.51 0.00
CA GLY A 102 3.48 -6.96 -1.35
C GLY A 102 4.54 -6.61 -2.38
N LEU A 103 4.34 -7.13 -3.58
CA LEU A 103 5.16 -6.89 -4.75
C LEU A 103 4.28 -6.36 -5.87
N ILE A 104 4.71 -5.26 -6.48
CA ILE A 104 4.07 -4.67 -7.66
C ILE A 104 4.85 -5.11 -8.90
N ASN A 105 4.19 -5.77 -9.83
CA ASN A 105 4.76 -6.21 -11.10
C ASN A 105 3.88 -5.70 -12.26
N GLY A 106 4.21 -4.50 -12.73
CA GLY A 106 3.50 -3.84 -13.84
C GLY A 106 2.05 -3.49 -13.51
N LYS A 107 1.11 -4.27 -14.06
CA LYS A 107 -0.34 -4.13 -13.82
C LYS A 107 -0.88 -5.13 -12.79
N LYS A 108 -0.02 -5.92 -12.17
CA LYS A 108 -0.41 -6.90 -11.14
C LYS A 108 0.30 -6.57 -9.84
N ALA A 109 -0.34 -6.88 -8.72
CA ALA A 109 0.28 -6.81 -7.41
C ALA A 109 -0.24 -7.97 -6.53
N SER A 110 0.55 -8.38 -5.56
CA SER A 110 0.17 -9.44 -4.63
C SER A 110 0.94 -9.35 -3.32
N GLY A 111 0.38 -9.86 -2.24
CA GLY A 111 1.08 -9.89 -0.98
C GLY A 111 0.21 -10.30 0.20
N ILE A 112 0.53 -9.71 1.35
CA ILE A 112 -0.10 -9.98 2.64
C ILE A 112 -0.70 -8.69 3.20
N TYR A 113 -1.87 -8.82 3.82
CA TYR A 113 -2.51 -7.77 4.58
C TYR A 113 -2.95 -8.32 5.94
N ARG A 114 -2.75 -7.53 7.00
CA ARG A 114 -3.33 -7.80 8.31
C ARG A 114 -3.76 -6.50 8.95
N MET A 115 -4.95 -6.49 9.54
CA MET A 115 -5.43 -5.41 10.37
C MET A 115 -5.83 -5.95 11.73
N SER A 116 -5.37 -5.28 12.78
CA SER A 116 -5.58 -5.75 14.14
C SER A 116 -5.71 -4.60 15.15
N ILE A 117 -6.51 -4.82 16.20
CA ILE A 117 -6.54 -4.01 17.42
C ILE A 117 -6.26 -4.94 18.59
N THR A 118 -5.05 -4.88 19.15
CA THR A 118 -4.62 -5.84 20.19
C THR A 118 -5.45 -5.74 21.46
N GLY A 119 -5.76 -4.54 21.95
CA GLY A 119 -6.50 -4.36 23.20
C GLY A 119 -7.98 -4.74 23.13
N LEU A 120 -8.53 -4.93 21.91
CA LEU A 120 -9.92 -5.36 21.69
C LEU A 120 -10.02 -6.79 21.15
N SER A 121 -8.90 -7.50 21.03
CA SER A 121 -8.82 -8.81 20.38
C SER A 121 -9.46 -8.80 18.98
N CYS A 122 -9.21 -7.74 18.21
CA CYS A 122 -9.72 -7.62 16.84
C CYS A 122 -8.63 -7.94 15.82
N ASP A 123 -8.91 -8.80 14.85
CA ASP A 123 -7.93 -9.28 13.88
C ASP A 123 -8.61 -9.78 12.59
N THR A 124 -8.04 -9.42 11.44
CA THR A 124 -8.37 -10.05 10.14
C THR A 124 -7.68 -11.39 9.95
N TYR A 125 -6.69 -11.70 10.80
CA TYR A 125 -5.58 -12.62 10.53
C TYR A 125 -4.78 -12.19 9.29
N GLU A 126 -3.78 -12.99 8.95
CA GLU A 126 -2.98 -12.79 7.76
C GLU A 126 -3.79 -13.15 6.49
N LEU A 127 -4.07 -12.15 5.67
CA LEU A 127 -4.81 -12.29 4.43
C LEU A 127 -3.88 -12.17 3.21
N LYS A 128 -3.87 -13.21 2.38
CA LYS A 128 -3.16 -13.27 1.10
C LYS A 128 -3.99 -12.62 0.02
N TRP A 129 -3.44 -11.63 -0.66
CA TRP A 129 -4.15 -10.85 -1.66
C TRP A 129 -3.47 -10.83 -3.02
N THR A 130 -4.28 -10.62 -4.05
CA THR A 130 -3.84 -10.29 -5.41
C THR A 130 -4.67 -9.14 -5.93
N ALA A 131 -4.07 -8.26 -6.74
CA ALA A 131 -4.72 -7.08 -7.30
C ALA A 131 -4.27 -6.83 -8.74
N ALA A 132 -5.14 -6.20 -9.52
CA ALA A 132 -4.85 -5.76 -10.88
C ALA A 132 -5.11 -4.25 -11.03
N ALA A 133 -4.28 -3.58 -11.82
CA ALA A 133 -4.49 -2.20 -12.21
C ALA A 133 -5.70 -2.11 -13.14
N LYS A 134 -6.63 -1.19 -12.84
CA LYS A 134 -7.72 -0.80 -13.73
C LYS A 134 -7.25 0.16 -14.82
#